data_AF-A0AA87NTY4-F1
#
_entry.id   AF-A0AA87NTY4-F1
#
_cell.length_a   1.000
_cell.length_b   1.000
_cell.length_c   1.000
_cell.angle_alpha   90.00
_cell.angle_beta   90.00
_cell.angle_gamma   90.00
#
_symmetry.space_group_name_H-M   'P 1'
#
loop_
_entity.id
_entity.type
_entity.pdbx_description
1 polymer ?
#
loop_
_entity_poly.entity_id
_entity_poly.type
_entity_poly.pdbx_seq_one_letter_code
_entity_poly.pdbx_strand_id
1 'polypeptide(L)'
;MLDSLGFYVPLATKQGFNTSVTHIQNTLSILDACNVKKNIADEIGILLENKELTNEEIPAFLSVILLDMWGYKVVSKNLREINGLSTDIITETAKWKGVDIVVGYHHPDLGFLAINPKNPANASLLGTLKKNELLNIYVGKQDKGAVEAPVAEAVFKAFFNLLEGARPSIPAKLLNGPFVFTAPKAKKPSAGGQKRKATKAPAAAKTKTAASAAQTKRTAAPAQMQVPAGKNRISQQISVIVTNELFHNGNVEAWKRIIRSYNARYPHNKVIVFYDGEQIVDINTLFKWGKVKHGSSIQFAVAGEEIKDLSKLSKYFAEGASPRFEAFLRGSPSTVLNLF
;
A
#
# COMPACT_ATOMS: atom_id res chain seq x y z
N MET A 1 -26.29 12.61 17.58
CA MET A 1 -27.40 13.04 16.71
C MET A 1 -26.80 13.93 15.64
N LEU A 2 -26.97 13.60 14.37
CA LEU A 2 -26.69 14.54 13.28
C LEU A 2 -27.79 15.61 13.31
N ASP A 3 -27.42 16.89 13.36
CA ASP A 3 -28.39 17.97 13.13
C ASP A 3 -28.98 17.78 11.73
N SER A 4 -30.29 17.49 11.67
CA SER A 4 -30.99 17.15 10.42
C SER A 4 -30.90 18.24 9.35
N LEU A 5 -30.65 19.48 9.78
CA LEU A 5 -30.53 20.66 8.93
C LEU A 5 -29.29 20.65 8.03
N GLY A 6 -28.21 19.95 8.41
CA GLY A 6 -26.97 19.90 7.63
C GLY A 6 -26.86 18.71 6.67
N PHE A 7 -27.59 17.61 6.94
CA PHE A 7 -27.42 16.35 6.20
C PHE A 7 -27.81 16.46 4.72
N TYR A 8 -28.87 17.20 4.39
CA TYR A 8 -29.36 17.34 3.02
C TYR A 8 -28.66 18.45 2.22
N VAL A 9 -27.84 19.29 2.87
CA VAL A 9 -27.16 20.41 2.19
C VAL A 9 -26.22 19.94 1.07
N PRO A 10 -25.36 18.90 1.27
CA PRO A 10 -24.56 18.35 0.17
C PRO A 10 -25.40 17.78 -0.98
N LEU A 11 -26.60 17.24 -0.67
CA LEU A 11 -27.52 16.65 -1.66
C LEU A 11 -28.28 17.70 -2.49
N ALA A 12 -28.22 18.98 -2.11
CA ALA A 12 -28.88 20.07 -2.85
C ALA A 12 -28.13 20.47 -4.14
N THR A 13 -26.91 19.94 -4.37
CA THR A 13 -26.14 20.18 -5.58
C THR A 13 -26.03 18.91 -6.41
N LYS A 14 -26.00 19.03 -7.75
CA LYS A 14 -25.80 17.88 -8.65
C LYS A 14 -24.51 17.12 -8.32
N GLN A 15 -23.44 17.86 -8.00
CA GLN A 15 -22.14 17.27 -7.64
C GLN A 15 -22.25 16.45 -6.36
N GLY A 16 -22.72 17.04 -5.26
CA GLY A 16 -22.82 16.32 -3.98
C GLY A 16 -23.83 15.17 -4.03
N PHE A 17 -24.96 15.33 -4.73
CA PHE A 17 -25.92 14.24 -4.94
C PHE A 17 -25.27 13.06 -5.67
N ASN A 18 -24.57 13.30 -6.78
CA ASN A 18 -23.88 12.25 -7.53
C ASN A 18 -22.80 11.58 -6.69
N THR A 19 -22.00 12.36 -5.94
CA THR A 19 -20.98 11.80 -5.03
C THR A 19 -21.59 10.87 -3.99
N SER A 20 -22.72 11.26 -3.36
CA SER A 20 -23.41 10.40 -2.40
C SER A 20 -23.98 9.14 -3.04
N VAL A 21 -24.58 9.24 -4.23
CA VAL A 21 -25.08 8.06 -4.96
C VAL A 21 -23.95 7.10 -5.31
N THR A 22 -22.82 7.61 -5.83
CA THR A 22 -21.63 6.80 -6.12
C THR A 22 -21.11 6.12 -4.85
N HIS A 23 -21.02 6.83 -3.73
CA HIS A 23 -20.61 6.24 -2.45
C HIS A 23 -21.51 5.07 -2.02
N ILE A 24 -22.83 5.24 -2.13
CA ILE A 24 -23.80 4.18 -1.82
C ILE A 24 -23.64 2.98 -2.78
N GLN A 25 -23.51 3.24 -4.09
CA GLN A 25 -23.31 2.18 -5.09
C GLN A 25 -22.02 1.38 -4.83
N ASN A 26 -20.95 2.07 -4.45
CA ASN A 26 -19.68 1.43 -4.08
C ASN A 26 -19.83 0.60 -2.81
N THR A 27 -20.58 1.09 -1.81
CA THR A 27 -20.86 0.36 -0.56
C THR A 27 -21.55 -0.97 -0.88
N LEU A 28 -22.60 -0.92 -1.71
CA LEU A 28 -23.35 -2.11 -2.14
C LEU A 28 -22.47 -3.07 -2.97
N SER A 29 -21.67 -2.54 -3.89
CA SER A 29 -20.76 -3.36 -4.70
C SER A 29 -19.73 -4.11 -3.86
N ILE A 30 -19.15 -3.46 -2.83
CA ILE A 30 -18.25 -4.11 -1.88
C ILE A 30 -18.98 -5.21 -1.12
N LEU A 31 -20.18 -4.92 -0.63
CA LEU A 31 -20.99 -5.89 0.12
C LEU A 31 -21.28 -7.15 -0.70
N ASP A 32 -21.64 -6.99 -1.98
CA ASP A 32 -21.93 -8.08 -2.91
C ASP A 32 -20.66 -8.86 -3.31
N ALA A 33 -19.52 -8.18 -3.39
CA ALA A 33 -18.25 -8.81 -3.74
C ALA A 33 -17.67 -9.65 -2.60
N CYS A 34 -17.86 -9.21 -1.35
CA CYS A 34 -17.29 -9.84 -0.16
C CYS A 34 -17.93 -11.20 0.13
N ASN A 35 -17.10 -12.14 0.60
CA ASN A 35 -17.54 -13.39 1.21
C ASN A 35 -16.41 -13.96 2.06
N VAL A 36 -16.63 -15.11 2.69
CA VAL A 36 -15.68 -15.71 3.65
C VAL A 36 -14.26 -15.91 3.10
N LYS A 37 -14.07 -15.97 1.77
CA LYS A 37 -12.75 -16.08 1.11
C LYS A 37 -12.23 -14.76 0.52
N LYS A 38 -13.05 -13.71 0.56
CA LYS A 38 -12.80 -12.38 0.00
C LYS A 38 -12.97 -11.35 1.11
N ASN A 39 -11.84 -10.98 1.70
CA ASN A 39 -11.79 -9.97 2.75
C ASN A 39 -12.07 -8.58 2.17
N ILE A 40 -12.79 -7.75 2.92
CA ILE A 40 -13.18 -6.41 2.47
C ILE A 40 -11.98 -5.51 2.18
N ALA A 41 -10.86 -5.63 2.90
CA ALA A 41 -9.68 -4.81 2.64
C ALA A 41 -9.06 -5.12 1.27
N ASP A 42 -9.12 -6.38 0.84
CA ASP A 42 -8.65 -6.77 -0.50
C ASP A 42 -9.59 -6.21 -1.59
N GLU A 43 -10.91 -6.28 -1.40
CA GLU A 43 -11.88 -5.72 -2.35
C GLU A 43 -11.81 -4.18 -2.40
N ILE A 44 -11.60 -3.50 -1.27
CA ILE A 44 -11.30 -2.05 -1.23
C ILE A 44 -10.03 -1.76 -2.04
N GLY A 45 -8.99 -2.58 -1.89
CA GLY A 45 -7.77 -2.47 -2.67
C GLY A 45 -8.02 -2.52 -4.18
N ILE A 46 -8.92 -3.40 -4.64
CA ILE A 46 -9.30 -3.51 -6.07
C ILE A 46 -10.02 -2.23 -6.55
N LEU A 47 -10.96 -1.70 -5.76
CA LEU A 47 -11.69 -0.47 -6.13
C LEU A 47 -10.77 0.76 -6.17
N LEU A 48 -9.82 0.85 -5.24
CA LEU A 48 -8.77 1.88 -5.26
C LEU A 48 -7.92 1.77 -6.53
N GLU A 49 -7.53 0.55 -6.94
CA GLU A 49 -6.77 0.33 -8.17
C GLU A 49 -7.53 0.71 -9.44
N ASN A 50 -8.85 0.54 -9.43
CA ASN A 50 -9.75 0.92 -10.52
C ASN A 50 -10.12 2.41 -10.50
N LYS A 51 -9.70 3.16 -9.47
CA LYS A 51 -10.09 4.57 -9.23
C LYS A 51 -11.59 4.75 -9.04
N GLU A 52 -12.25 3.71 -8.55
CA GLU A 52 -13.68 3.70 -8.23
C GLU A 52 -13.93 4.22 -6.80
N LEU A 53 -12.88 4.29 -5.97
CA LEU A 53 -12.91 4.68 -4.57
C LEU A 53 -11.72 5.59 -4.23
N THR A 54 -11.90 6.49 -3.26
CA THR A 54 -10.82 7.34 -2.71
C THR A 54 -10.51 6.98 -1.25
N ASN A 55 -9.27 7.23 -0.80
CA ASN A 55 -8.82 6.82 0.54
C ASN A 55 -9.66 7.43 1.67
N GLU A 56 -10.20 8.63 1.44
CA GLU A 56 -11.02 9.38 2.39
C GLU A 56 -12.37 8.71 2.69
N GLU A 57 -12.88 7.90 1.77
CA GLU A 57 -14.17 7.21 1.92
C GLU A 57 -14.05 5.91 2.74
N ILE A 58 -12.85 5.32 2.82
CA ILE A 58 -12.60 4.02 3.45
C ILE A 58 -13.12 3.93 4.89
N PRO A 59 -12.86 4.90 5.80
CA PRO A 59 -13.34 4.82 7.17
C PRO A 59 -14.87 4.73 7.27
N ALA A 60 -15.59 5.44 6.40
CA ALA A 60 -17.06 5.41 6.36
C ALA A 60 -17.58 4.04 5.93
N PHE A 61 -16.98 3.43 4.89
CA PHE A 61 -17.32 2.07 4.46
C PHE A 61 -17.10 1.05 5.57
N LEU A 62 -15.94 1.09 6.22
CA LEU A 62 -15.62 0.14 7.28
C LEU A 62 -16.55 0.32 8.48
N SER A 63 -16.92 1.54 8.84
CA SER A 63 -17.87 1.78 9.92
C SER A 63 -19.23 1.15 9.63
N VAL A 64 -19.82 1.45 8.47
CA VAL A 64 -21.15 0.94 8.11
C VAL A 64 -21.12 -0.57 7.92
N ILE A 65 -20.21 -1.10 7.10
CA ILE A 65 -20.22 -2.51 6.73
C ILE A 65 -19.74 -3.39 7.89
N LEU A 66 -18.58 -3.08 8.50
CA LEU A 66 -18.02 -3.94 9.53
C LEU A 66 -18.78 -3.81 10.84
N LEU A 67 -19.04 -2.59 11.31
CA LEU A 67 -19.60 -2.39 12.65
C LEU A 67 -21.13 -2.52 12.64
N ASP A 68 -21.82 -1.76 11.80
CA ASP A 68 -23.28 -1.69 11.84
C ASP A 68 -23.94 -2.90 11.19
N MET A 69 -23.47 -3.32 10.00
CA MET A 69 -24.09 -4.42 9.26
C MET A 69 -23.60 -5.79 9.72
N TRP A 70 -22.29 -5.97 9.90
CA TRP A 70 -21.71 -7.28 10.24
C TRP A 70 -21.38 -7.46 11.73
N GLY A 71 -21.55 -6.43 12.57
CA GLY A 71 -21.38 -6.55 14.01
C GLY A 71 -19.96 -6.87 14.46
N TYR A 72 -18.94 -6.43 13.71
CA TYR A 72 -17.53 -6.61 14.07
C TYR A 72 -17.23 -5.93 15.40
N LYS A 73 -16.31 -6.52 16.15
CA LYS A 73 -15.68 -5.85 17.28
C LYS A 73 -14.49 -5.07 16.77
N VAL A 74 -14.25 -3.89 17.34
CA VAL A 74 -13.13 -3.04 16.99
C VAL A 74 -12.37 -2.61 18.24
N VAL A 75 -11.05 -2.53 18.11
CA VAL A 75 -10.19 -1.83 19.06
C VAL A 75 -9.39 -0.78 18.29
N SER A 76 -9.22 0.39 18.89
CA SER A 76 -8.39 1.48 18.37
C SER A 76 -7.31 1.80 19.40
N LYS A 77 -6.03 1.76 18.98
CA LYS A 77 -4.89 2.06 19.84
C LYS A 77 -3.76 2.68 19.04
N ASN A 78 -3.04 3.62 19.65
CA ASN A 78 -1.75 4.05 19.16
C ASN A 78 -0.72 2.93 19.39
N LEU A 79 0.11 2.68 18.37
CA LEU A 79 1.16 1.67 18.42
C LEU A 79 2.26 2.11 19.39
N ARG A 80 2.62 1.27 20.36
CA ARG A 80 3.65 1.61 21.36
C ARG A 80 5.04 1.17 20.92
N GLU A 81 5.12 -0.03 20.36
CA GLU A 81 6.34 -0.66 19.87
C GLU A 81 6.01 -1.52 18.66
N ILE A 82 6.96 -1.66 17.74
CA ILE A 82 6.84 -2.47 16.53
C ILE A 82 8.17 -3.16 16.31
N ASN A 83 8.24 -4.41 16.74
CA ASN A 83 9.44 -5.25 16.66
C ASN A 83 9.19 -6.52 15.85
N GLY A 84 7.93 -6.82 15.51
CA GLY A 84 7.56 -7.98 14.70
C GLY A 84 7.83 -7.78 13.21
N LEU A 85 8.26 -8.84 12.53
CA LEU A 85 8.44 -8.83 11.08
C LEU A 85 7.08 -8.99 10.37
N SER A 86 6.86 -8.22 9.30
CA SER A 86 5.62 -8.29 8.50
C SER A 86 5.30 -9.70 8.01
N THR A 87 6.33 -10.48 7.66
CA THR A 87 6.20 -11.88 7.21
C THR A 87 5.68 -12.79 8.32
N ASP A 88 6.11 -12.56 9.56
CA ASP A 88 5.72 -13.38 10.70
C ASP A 88 4.28 -13.07 11.11
N ILE A 89 3.91 -11.79 11.08
CA ILE A 89 2.53 -11.33 11.28
C ILE A 89 1.59 -12.01 10.28
N ILE A 90 1.94 -11.99 8.99
CA ILE A 90 1.12 -12.63 7.95
C ILE A 90 1.04 -14.14 8.16
N THR A 91 2.19 -14.79 8.37
CA THR A 91 2.26 -16.25 8.54
C THR A 91 1.44 -16.72 9.73
N GLU A 92 1.45 -15.96 10.82
CA GLU A 92 0.71 -16.31 12.02
C GLU A 92 -0.79 -16.00 11.90
N THR A 93 -1.16 -14.80 11.42
CA THR A 93 -2.57 -14.42 11.26
C THR A 93 -3.29 -15.27 10.19
N ALA A 94 -2.58 -15.78 9.18
CA ALA A 94 -3.11 -16.74 8.22
C ALA A 94 -3.60 -18.06 8.86
N LYS A 95 -3.12 -18.40 10.06
CA LYS A 95 -3.58 -19.56 10.84
C LYS A 95 -4.91 -19.30 11.56
N TRP A 96 -5.30 -18.05 11.76
CA TRP A 96 -6.48 -17.67 12.55
C TRP A 96 -7.76 -17.71 11.70
N LYS A 97 -8.13 -18.90 11.24
CA LYS A 97 -9.20 -19.13 10.24
C LYS A 97 -10.62 -18.99 10.78
N GLY A 98 -10.80 -18.94 12.10
CA GLY A 98 -12.10 -18.86 12.75
C GLY A 98 -12.71 -17.45 12.83
N VAL A 99 -11.94 -16.43 12.45
CA VAL A 99 -12.36 -15.02 12.40
C VAL A 99 -11.84 -14.34 11.15
N ASP A 100 -12.57 -13.36 10.67
CA ASP A 100 -12.09 -12.38 9.71
C ASP A 100 -11.39 -11.22 10.44
N ILE A 101 -10.34 -10.67 9.84
CA ILE A 101 -9.54 -9.59 10.42
C ILE A 101 -9.31 -8.53 9.37
N VAL A 102 -9.58 -7.28 9.74
CA VAL A 102 -9.25 -6.10 8.93
C VAL A 102 -8.48 -5.14 9.81
N VAL A 103 -7.37 -4.62 9.28
CA VAL A 103 -6.53 -3.64 9.97
C VAL A 103 -6.71 -2.30 9.27
N GLY A 104 -7.15 -1.28 10.01
CA GLY A 104 -7.20 0.10 9.57
C GLY A 104 -6.00 0.87 10.11
N TYR A 105 -5.16 1.43 9.24
CA TYR A 105 -3.97 2.17 9.63
C TYR A 105 -4.06 3.62 9.18
N HIS A 106 -3.90 4.57 10.09
CA HIS A 106 -3.89 6.00 9.79
C HIS A 106 -2.47 6.45 9.44
N HIS A 107 -2.03 6.18 8.21
CA HIS A 107 -0.72 6.58 7.74
C HIS A 107 -0.66 8.10 7.53
N PRO A 108 0.39 8.82 7.98
CA PRO A 108 0.48 10.28 7.88
C PRO A 108 0.44 10.80 6.45
N ASP A 109 1.12 10.12 5.51
CA ASP A 109 1.11 10.49 4.09
C ASP A 109 0.00 9.88 3.24
N LEU A 110 -0.31 8.60 3.44
CA LEU A 110 -1.20 7.85 2.56
C LEU A 110 -2.66 7.94 3.01
N GLY A 111 -2.93 8.55 4.16
CA GLY A 111 -4.24 8.57 4.77
C GLY A 111 -4.61 7.21 5.35
N PHE A 112 -5.91 6.91 5.37
CA PHE A 112 -6.40 5.67 5.93
C PHE A 112 -6.14 4.49 4.99
N LEU A 113 -5.48 3.45 5.49
CA LEU A 113 -5.18 2.22 4.76
C LEU A 113 -5.97 1.05 5.36
N ALA A 114 -6.76 0.37 4.53
CA ALA A 114 -7.36 -0.91 4.89
C ALA A 114 -6.42 -2.06 4.49
N ILE A 115 -6.07 -2.91 5.44
CA ILE A 115 -5.06 -3.96 5.30
C ILE A 115 -5.69 -5.30 5.72
N ASN A 116 -5.62 -6.31 4.84
CA ASN A 116 -5.87 -7.70 5.21
C ASN A 116 -4.56 -8.32 5.70
N PRO A 117 -4.40 -8.62 7.00
CA PRO A 117 -3.16 -9.18 7.53
C PRO A 117 -2.92 -10.63 7.07
N LYS A 118 -3.92 -11.30 6.51
CA LYS A 118 -3.80 -12.67 5.98
C LYS A 118 -3.36 -12.73 4.52
N ASN A 119 -3.33 -11.59 3.83
CA ASN A 119 -2.90 -11.51 2.43
C ASN A 119 -1.39 -11.24 2.36
N PRO A 120 -0.57 -12.15 1.81
CA PRO A 120 0.88 -11.95 1.69
C PRO A 120 1.28 -10.70 0.90
N ALA A 121 0.45 -10.24 -0.03
CA ALA A 121 0.72 -9.04 -0.82
C ALA A 121 0.72 -7.76 0.04
N ASN A 122 0.15 -7.81 1.25
CA ASN A 122 0.11 -6.69 2.19
C ASN A 122 1.34 -6.60 3.11
N ALA A 123 2.37 -7.44 2.92
CA ALA A 123 3.58 -7.42 3.75
C ALA A 123 4.29 -6.06 3.76
N SER A 124 4.34 -5.40 2.60
CA SER A 124 4.91 -4.06 2.47
C SER A 124 4.12 -3.03 3.27
N LEU A 125 2.79 -3.08 3.23
CA LEU A 125 1.91 -2.17 4.00
C LEU A 125 2.02 -2.42 5.51
N LEU A 126 2.14 -3.67 5.96
CA LEU A 126 2.40 -3.96 7.37
C LEU A 126 3.80 -3.48 7.80
N GLY A 127 4.76 -3.43 6.87
CA GLY A 127 6.10 -2.91 7.14
C GLY A 127 6.17 -1.39 7.28
N THR A 128 5.09 -0.66 6.98
CA THR A 128 5.04 0.81 7.13
C THR A 128 4.45 1.24 8.46
N LEU A 129 3.98 0.30 9.28
CA LEU A 129 3.49 0.59 10.63
C LEU A 129 4.59 1.25 11.45
N LYS A 130 4.26 2.35 12.13
CA LYS A 130 5.19 3.10 12.98
C LYS A 130 4.65 3.34 14.38
N LYS A 131 5.59 3.47 15.33
CA LYS A 131 5.29 3.84 16.72
C LYS A 131 4.53 5.16 16.77
N ASN A 132 3.63 5.27 17.74
CA ASN A 132 2.71 6.37 18.03
C ASN A 132 1.63 6.62 16.97
N GLU A 133 1.58 5.85 15.89
CA GLU A 133 0.52 5.95 14.88
C GLU A 133 -0.71 5.14 15.26
N LEU A 134 -1.90 5.56 14.79
CA LEU A 134 -3.18 4.98 15.17
C LEU A 134 -3.50 3.74 14.34
N LEU A 135 -3.78 2.63 15.04
CA LEU A 135 -4.22 1.38 14.44
C LEU A 135 -5.61 0.99 14.94
N ASN A 136 -6.48 0.66 14.00
CA ASN A 136 -7.78 0.04 14.24
C ASN A 136 -7.69 -1.44 13.84
N ILE A 137 -8.14 -2.34 14.72
CA ILE A 137 -8.25 -3.76 14.39
C ILE A 137 -9.72 -4.13 14.50
N TYR A 138 -10.28 -4.60 13.39
CA TYR A 138 -11.65 -5.08 13.29
C TYR A 138 -11.62 -6.61 13.23
N VAL A 139 -12.40 -7.25 14.09
CA VAL A 139 -12.52 -8.71 14.18
C VAL A 139 -13.99 -9.11 14.12
N GLY A 140 -14.31 -10.02 13.21
CA GLY A 140 -15.68 -10.45 12.98
C GLY A 140 -15.77 -11.78 12.26
N LYS A 141 -16.96 -12.09 11.74
CA LYS A 141 -17.20 -13.26 10.89
C LYS A 141 -18.00 -12.87 9.64
N GLN A 142 -17.80 -11.65 9.13
CA GLN A 142 -18.66 -11.05 8.11
C GLN A 142 -20.14 -11.15 8.53
N ASP A 143 -21.02 -11.50 7.60
CA ASP A 143 -22.44 -11.74 7.81
C ASP A 143 -22.75 -13.14 8.42
N LYS A 144 -21.73 -13.94 8.78
CA LYS A 144 -21.89 -15.34 9.24
C LYS A 144 -22.07 -15.48 10.76
N GLY A 145 -22.37 -14.38 11.45
CA GLY A 145 -22.72 -14.35 12.87
C GLY A 145 -21.75 -13.55 13.73
N ALA A 146 -22.11 -13.37 15.00
CA ALA A 146 -21.34 -12.52 15.91
C ALA A 146 -20.06 -13.20 16.44
N VAL A 147 -19.10 -12.35 16.81
CA VAL A 147 -17.94 -12.73 17.63
C VAL A 147 -18.20 -12.29 19.07
N GLU A 148 -18.10 -13.24 20.00
CA GLU A 148 -18.17 -12.98 21.44
C GLU A 148 -17.04 -12.01 21.86
N ALA A 149 -17.34 -11.07 22.75
CA ALA A 149 -16.37 -10.05 23.18
C ALA A 149 -15.05 -10.65 23.73
N PRO A 150 -15.05 -11.70 24.60
CA PRO A 150 -13.81 -12.29 25.09
C PRO A 150 -12.95 -12.93 23.98
N VAL A 151 -13.60 -13.41 22.92
CA VAL A 151 -12.91 -14.00 21.77
C VAL A 151 -12.24 -12.89 20.94
N ALA A 152 -12.94 -11.79 20.70
CA ALA A 152 -12.37 -10.63 20.01
C ALA A 152 -11.20 -10.02 20.80
N GLU A 153 -11.33 -9.87 22.11
CA GLU A 153 -10.27 -9.38 23.00
C GLU A 153 -9.01 -10.26 22.95
N ALA A 154 -9.17 -11.58 22.91
CA ALA A 154 -8.04 -12.50 22.76
C ALA A 154 -7.34 -12.31 21.40
N VAL A 155 -8.09 -12.09 20.31
CA VAL A 155 -7.52 -11.80 18.99
C VAL A 155 -6.79 -10.46 18.99
N PHE A 156 -7.37 -9.41 19.56
CA PHE A 156 -6.72 -8.10 19.67
C PHE A 156 -5.40 -8.19 20.43
N LYS A 157 -5.40 -8.83 21.61
CA LYS A 157 -4.19 -9.04 22.40
C LYS A 157 -3.14 -9.83 21.63
N ALA A 158 -3.54 -10.93 20.97
CA ALA A 158 -2.63 -11.73 20.15
C ALA A 158 -2.02 -10.92 18.99
N PHE A 159 -2.81 -10.07 18.33
CA PHE A 159 -2.33 -9.24 17.24
C PHE A 159 -1.32 -8.18 17.72
N PHE A 160 -1.59 -7.50 18.84
CA PHE A 160 -0.63 -6.56 19.41
C PHE A 160 0.65 -7.24 19.90
N ASN A 161 0.55 -8.42 20.51
CA ASN A 161 1.74 -9.21 20.85
C ASN A 161 2.60 -9.50 19.61
N LEU A 162 1.99 -9.84 18.46
CA LEU A 162 2.73 -10.04 17.22
C LEU A 162 3.45 -8.79 16.73
N LEU A 163 2.80 -7.63 16.79
CA LEU A 163 3.42 -6.35 16.43
C LEU A 163 4.63 -6.05 17.33
N GLU A 164 4.53 -6.38 18.61
CA GLU A 164 5.60 -6.20 19.60
C GLU A 164 6.71 -7.28 19.52
N GLY A 165 6.58 -8.24 18.59
CA GLY A 165 7.53 -9.35 18.43
C GLY A 165 7.37 -10.49 19.45
N ALA A 166 6.31 -10.47 20.24
CA ALA A 166 5.97 -11.50 21.21
C ALA A 166 5.13 -12.62 20.60
N ARG A 167 5.23 -13.82 21.19
CA ARG A 167 4.44 -14.98 20.75
C ARG A 167 2.95 -14.75 21.06
N PRO A 168 2.04 -14.84 20.07
CA PRO A 168 0.62 -14.72 20.33
C PRO A 168 0.06 -15.97 21.00
N SER A 169 -1.01 -15.77 21.77
CA SER A 169 -1.83 -16.84 22.33
C SER A 169 -3.25 -16.67 21.85
N ILE A 170 -3.76 -17.64 21.09
CA ILE A 170 -5.11 -17.60 20.52
C ILE A 170 -5.90 -18.85 20.89
N PRO A 171 -7.22 -18.75 21.17
CA PRO A 171 -8.06 -19.92 21.43
C PRO A 171 -8.02 -20.92 20.27
N ALA A 172 -7.88 -22.22 20.56
CA ALA A 172 -7.78 -23.26 19.54
C ALA A 172 -8.98 -23.29 18.56
N LYS A 173 -10.17 -22.89 19.03
CA LYS A 173 -11.38 -22.75 18.20
C LYS A 173 -11.20 -21.77 17.02
N LEU A 174 -10.24 -20.84 17.11
CA LEU A 174 -9.96 -19.87 16.05
C LEU A 174 -8.98 -20.36 14.99
N LEU A 175 -8.38 -21.54 15.16
CA LEU A 175 -7.46 -22.12 14.18
C LEU A 175 -8.19 -22.79 13.00
N ASN A 176 -9.49 -23.03 13.15
CA ASN A 176 -10.35 -23.63 12.15
C ASN A 176 -11.45 -22.65 11.73
N GLY A 177 -11.80 -22.65 10.45
CA GLY A 177 -12.88 -21.83 9.91
C GLY A 177 -12.68 -21.45 8.45
N PRO A 178 -13.63 -20.72 7.86
CA PRO A 178 -13.64 -20.42 6.44
C PRO A 178 -12.86 -19.15 6.06
N PHE A 179 -12.39 -18.36 7.03
CA PHE A 179 -11.79 -17.04 6.82
C PHE A 179 -10.31 -17.15 6.45
N VAL A 180 -10.07 -17.57 5.21
CA VAL A 180 -8.73 -17.74 4.64
C VAL A 180 -8.56 -16.84 3.41
N PHE A 181 -7.37 -16.25 3.28
CA PHE A 181 -7.01 -15.56 2.05
C PHE A 181 -6.91 -16.56 0.91
N THR A 182 -7.55 -16.25 -0.22
CA THR A 182 -7.44 -17.00 -1.46
C THR A 182 -6.93 -16.07 -2.55
N ALA A 183 -5.75 -16.36 -3.09
CA ALA A 183 -5.20 -15.56 -4.18
C ALA A 183 -6.16 -15.55 -5.39
N PRO A 184 -6.42 -14.38 -6.01
CA PRO A 184 -7.23 -14.30 -7.21
C PRO A 184 -6.64 -15.21 -8.29
N LYS A 185 -7.47 -16.08 -8.90
CA LYS A 185 -7.05 -16.82 -10.09
C LYS A 185 -6.78 -15.80 -11.19
N ALA A 186 -5.52 -15.73 -11.65
CA ALA A 186 -5.16 -14.87 -12.77
C ALA A 186 -6.12 -15.12 -13.94
N LYS A 187 -6.89 -14.11 -14.32
CA LYS A 187 -7.67 -14.16 -15.56
C LYS A 187 -6.65 -14.34 -16.68
N LYS A 188 -6.61 -15.53 -17.30
CA LYS A 188 -5.96 -15.70 -18.60
C LYS A 188 -6.46 -14.56 -19.48
N PRO A 189 -5.60 -13.83 -20.20
CA PRO A 189 -6.06 -12.85 -21.17
C PRO A 189 -7.06 -13.55 -22.08
N SER A 190 -8.31 -13.11 -22.06
CA SER A 190 -9.27 -13.53 -23.06
C SER A 190 -8.71 -13.07 -24.38
N ALA A 191 -8.22 -14.01 -25.19
CA ALA A 191 -7.92 -13.78 -26.59
C ALA A 191 -9.25 -13.51 -27.31
N GLY A 192 -9.81 -12.32 -27.09
CA GLY A 192 -10.92 -11.75 -27.83
C GLY A 192 -10.43 -11.27 -29.18
N GLY A 193 -9.78 -12.15 -29.94
CA GLY A 193 -9.58 -11.93 -31.37
C GLY A 193 -10.92 -12.14 -32.05
N GLN A 194 -11.55 -11.05 -32.48
CA GLN A 194 -12.69 -11.06 -33.39
C GLN A 194 -12.35 -11.96 -34.58
N LYS A 195 -12.94 -13.16 -34.62
CA LYS A 195 -12.96 -14.01 -35.82
C LYS A 195 -13.81 -13.31 -36.88
N ARG A 196 -13.17 -12.52 -37.74
CA ARG A 196 -13.74 -12.15 -39.04
C ARG A 196 -13.87 -13.43 -39.87
N LYS A 197 -15.10 -13.78 -40.23
CA LYS A 197 -15.43 -14.79 -41.24
C LYS A 197 -14.81 -14.37 -42.57
N ALA A 198 -13.95 -15.21 -43.14
CA ALA A 198 -13.62 -15.20 -44.55
C ALA A 198 -13.86 -16.61 -45.11
N THR A 199 -14.60 -16.65 -46.22
CA THR A 199 -15.06 -17.81 -46.97
C THR A 199 -13.91 -18.47 -47.77
N LYS A 200 -14.05 -19.81 -47.95
CA LYS A 200 -13.29 -20.82 -48.75
C LYS A 200 -12.75 -20.33 -50.11
N ALA A 201 -11.74 -20.88 -50.80
CA ALA A 201 -10.71 -21.96 -50.72
C ALA A 201 -9.94 -21.93 -52.10
N PRO A 202 -9.18 -22.95 -52.57
CA PRO A 202 -7.98 -23.67 -52.08
C PRO A 202 -6.77 -23.63 -53.07
N ALA A 203 -5.57 -24.06 -52.65
CA ALA A 203 -4.73 -25.09 -53.32
C ALA A 203 -3.26 -25.14 -52.83
N ALA A 204 -2.85 -26.37 -52.49
CA ALA A 204 -1.53 -27.04 -52.57
C ALA A 204 -0.20 -26.27 -52.45
N ALA A 205 0.64 -26.67 -51.49
CA ALA A 205 1.91 -27.38 -51.76
C ALA A 205 2.55 -27.91 -50.47
N LYS A 206 3.06 -29.13 -50.52
CA LYS A 206 3.82 -29.83 -49.48
C LYS A 206 5.26 -29.31 -49.45
N THR A 207 5.88 -29.21 -48.28
CA THR A 207 7.24 -29.76 -48.07
C THR A 207 7.55 -29.96 -46.59
N LYS A 208 8.15 -31.12 -46.31
CA LYS A 208 8.71 -31.53 -45.03
C LYS A 208 10.12 -30.94 -44.88
N THR A 209 10.50 -30.58 -43.67
CA THR A 209 11.88 -30.80 -43.17
C THR A 209 11.86 -30.83 -41.64
N ALA A 210 12.37 -31.94 -41.11
CA ALA A 210 12.72 -32.12 -39.71
C ALA A 210 14.18 -31.71 -39.51
N ALA A 211 14.51 -31.08 -38.39
CA ALA A 211 15.83 -31.11 -37.80
C ALA A 211 15.76 -30.76 -36.30
N SER A 212 16.64 -31.41 -35.56
CA SER A 212 16.63 -31.66 -34.13
C SER A 212 17.36 -30.57 -33.31
N ALA A 213 16.88 -30.43 -32.07
CA ALA A 213 17.58 -30.13 -30.82
C ALA A 213 18.77 -29.14 -30.76
N ALA A 214 18.64 -28.15 -29.88
CA ALA A 214 19.66 -27.89 -28.84
C ALA A 214 19.00 -27.26 -27.61
N GLN A 215 18.81 -28.07 -26.56
CA GLN A 215 18.47 -27.62 -25.21
C GLN A 215 19.69 -26.94 -24.58
N THR A 216 19.56 -25.67 -24.21
CA THR A 216 20.39 -25.06 -23.17
C THR A 216 19.50 -24.76 -21.97
N LYS A 217 19.63 -25.60 -20.93
CA LYS A 217 19.10 -25.36 -19.60
C LYS A 217 19.76 -24.12 -19.02
N ARG A 218 19.03 -23.01 -18.94
CA ARG A 218 19.37 -21.90 -18.05
C ARG A 218 18.45 -21.99 -16.84
N THR A 219 19.05 -22.29 -15.70
CA THR A 219 18.45 -22.31 -14.37
C THR A 219 17.77 -20.96 -14.10
N ALA A 220 16.44 -20.98 -14.00
CA ALA A 220 15.66 -19.83 -13.60
C ALA A 220 15.74 -19.67 -12.07
N ALA A 221 16.28 -18.53 -11.64
CA ALA A 221 16.09 -18.04 -10.28
C ALA A 221 14.58 -17.89 -9.98
N PRO A 222 14.13 -18.11 -8.73
CA PRO A 222 12.71 -18.10 -8.40
C PRO A 222 12.09 -16.73 -8.70
N ALA A 223 11.11 -16.75 -9.62
CA ALA A 223 10.29 -15.60 -9.96
C ALA A 223 9.52 -15.14 -8.71
N GLN A 224 9.78 -13.90 -8.28
CA GLN A 224 8.96 -13.22 -7.30
C GLN A 224 7.53 -13.14 -7.84
N MET A 225 6.61 -13.84 -7.17
CA MET A 225 5.18 -13.75 -7.43
C MET A 225 4.70 -12.33 -7.12
N GLN A 226 4.44 -11.54 -8.16
CA GLN A 226 3.62 -10.33 -8.03
C GLN A 226 2.16 -10.73 -8.07
N VAL A 227 1.49 -10.65 -6.92
CA VAL A 227 0.04 -10.78 -6.77
C VAL A 227 -0.49 -9.42 -6.31
N PRO A 228 -1.68 -8.96 -6.77
CA PRO A 228 -2.06 -7.55 -6.71
C PRO A 228 -2.39 -7.12 -5.27
N ALA A 229 -1.55 -6.26 -4.72
CA ALA A 229 -1.90 -5.33 -3.66
C ALA A 229 -1.94 -3.92 -4.26
N GLY A 230 -2.93 -3.15 -3.79
CA GLY A 230 -3.28 -1.79 -4.18
C GLY A 230 -2.10 -1.00 -4.72
N LYS A 231 -2.26 -0.40 -5.90
CA LYS A 231 -1.19 0.32 -6.60
C LYS A 231 -0.50 1.39 -5.76
N ASN A 232 -1.13 1.97 -4.72
CA ASN A 232 -0.42 2.82 -3.77
C ASN A 232 0.56 2.01 -2.92
N ARG A 233 1.77 1.91 -3.44
CA ARG A 233 2.92 1.26 -2.81
C ARG A 233 3.85 2.33 -2.31
N ILE A 234 4.51 2.04 -1.20
CA ILE A 234 5.68 2.80 -0.77
C ILE A 234 6.91 1.92 -0.98
N SER A 235 7.96 2.48 -1.56
CA SER A 235 9.22 1.78 -1.69
C SER A 235 9.80 1.47 -0.31
N GLN A 236 10.73 0.52 -0.25
CA GLN A 236 11.64 0.43 0.87
C GLN A 236 12.32 1.79 1.14
N GLN A 237 12.60 2.08 2.41
CA GLN A 237 13.37 3.27 2.78
C GLN A 237 14.82 3.06 2.33
N ILE A 238 15.34 4.00 1.56
CA ILE A 238 16.73 4.01 1.10
C ILE A 238 17.49 5.01 1.94
N SER A 239 18.56 4.55 2.57
CA SER A 239 19.47 5.39 3.37
C SER A 239 20.50 6.07 2.48
N VAL A 240 20.69 7.37 2.69
CA VAL A 240 21.69 8.20 2.03
C VAL A 240 22.61 8.80 3.09
N ILE A 241 23.89 8.44 3.04
CA ILE A 241 24.89 8.94 3.97
C ILE A 241 25.37 10.32 3.51
N VAL A 242 25.37 11.28 4.45
CA VAL A 242 25.93 12.61 4.22
C VAL A 242 27.45 12.53 4.22
N THR A 243 28.06 12.92 3.11
CA THR A 243 29.52 12.88 2.94
C THR A 243 30.17 14.24 3.06
N ASN A 244 29.38 15.33 2.99
CA ASN A 244 29.85 16.67 3.36
C ASN A 244 30.22 16.75 4.85
N GLU A 245 31.07 17.72 5.20
CA GLU A 245 31.34 18.07 6.61
C GLU A 245 30.05 18.47 7.33
N LEU A 246 29.22 19.29 6.68
CA LEU A 246 27.88 19.66 7.13
C LEU A 246 26.87 19.59 5.99
N PHE A 247 25.64 19.19 6.32
CA PHE A 247 24.50 19.30 5.40
C PHE A 247 23.96 20.73 5.46
N HIS A 248 24.48 21.60 4.59
CA HIS A 248 24.15 23.02 4.59
C HIS A 248 22.99 23.33 3.65
N ASN A 249 22.55 24.59 3.60
CA ASN A 249 21.41 25.04 2.80
C ASN A 249 21.51 24.65 1.31
N GLY A 250 22.71 24.67 0.73
CA GLY A 250 22.95 24.19 -0.65
C GLY A 250 22.54 22.73 -0.89
N ASN A 251 22.78 21.83 0.07
CA ASN A 251 22.35 20.43 -0.03
C ASN A 251 20.82 20.30 0.04
N VAL A 252 20.19 21.06 0.93
CA VAL A 252 18.72 21.14 1.03
C VAL A 252 18.11 21.59 -0.30
N GLU A 253 18.64 22.66 -0.90
CA GLU A 253 18.15 23.16 -2.18
C GLU A 253 18.39 22.17 -3.33
N ALA A 254 19.53 21.48 -3.33
CA ALA A 254 19.79 20.42 -4.30
C ALA A 254 18.75 19.30 -4.18
N TRP A 255 18.48 18.82 -2.96
CA TRP A 255 17.47 17.79 -2.70
C TRP A 255 16.06 18.25 -3.11
N LYS A 256 15.67 19.49 -2.81
CA LYS A 256 14.38 20.05 -3.27
C LYS A 256 14.27 20.02 -4.79
N ARG A 257 15.34 20.39 -5.50
CA ARG A 257 15.36 20.40 -6.97
C ARG A 257 15.33 18.99 -7.56
N ILE A 258 16.00 18.03 -6.93
CA ILE A 258 15.93 16.60 -7.30
C ILE A 258 14.50 16.07 -7.13
N ILE A 259 13.87 16.32 -5.97
CA ILE A 259 12.47 15.93 -5.69
C ILE A 259 11.52 16.56 -6.71
N ARG A 260 11.69 17.85 -7.00
CA ARG A 260 10.86 18.55 -7.98
C ARG A 260 10.99 17.94 -9.37
N SER A 261 12.21 17.63 -9.80
CA SER A 261 12.46 16.97 -11.08
C SER A 261 11.78 15.59 -11.16
N TYR A 262 11.91 14.79 -10.09
CA TYR A 262 11.27 13.48 -9.99
C TYR A 262 9.74 13.58 -10.06
N ASN A 263 9.13 14.47 -9.26
CA ASN A 263 7.68 14.64 -9.22
C ASN A 263 7.14 15.25 -10.53
N ALA A 264 7.92 16.07 -11.23
CA ALA A 264 7.53 16.57 -12.55
C ALA A 264 7.48 15.45 -13.59
N ARG A 265 8.39 14.48 -13.51
CA ARG A 265 8.40 13.29 -14.37
C ARG A 265 7.34 12.27 -13.98
N TYR A 266 7.09 12.13 -12.68
CA TYR A 266 6.15 11.18 -12.09
C TYR A 266 5.13 11.92 -11.20
N PRO A 267 4.10 12.57 -11.79
CA PRO A 267 3.17 13.45 -11.05
C PRO A 267 2.35 12.77 -9.96
N HIS A 268 2.19 11.44 -10.05
CA HIS A 268 1.43 10.64 -9.09
C HIS A 268 2.31 10.00 -8.01
N ASN A 269 3.61 10.29 -8.01
CA ASN A 269 4.54 9.81 -6.99
C ASN A 269 4.88 10.94 -6.02
N LYS A 270 5.03 10.59 -4.74
CA LYS A 270 5.44 11.48 -3.66
C LYS A 270 6.74 10.95 -3.05
N VAL A 271 7.80 11.76 -3.10
CA VAL A 271 9.01 11.48 -2.34
C VAL A 271 8.81 11.89 -0.88
N ILE A 272 9.05 10.95 0.04
CA ILE A 272 8.92 11.13 1.48
C ILE A 272 10.33 11.05 2.07
N VAL A 273 10.70 12.03 2.89
CA VAL A 273 12.04 12.12 3.49
C VAL A 273 11.93 11.81 4.98
N PHE A 274 12.89 11.05 5.51
CA PHE A 274 13.00 10.72 6.92
C PHE A 274 14.39 11.05 7.46
N TYR A 275 14.45 11.43 8.73
CA TYR A 275 15.69 11.64 9.46
C TYR A 275 15.48 11.17 10.89
N ASP A 276 16.39 10.32 11.38
CA ASP A 276 16.30 9.68 12.70
C ASP A 276 14.99 8.88 12.90
N GLY A 277 14.52 8.22 11.84
CA GLY A 277 13.27 7.43 11.82
C GLY A 277 11.98 8.26 11.70
N GLU A 278 12.06 9.56 11.93
CA GLU A 278 10.93 10.49 11.82
C GLU A 278 10.77 11.05 10.41
N GLN A 279 9.52 11.26 9.99
CA GLN A 279 9.25 11.90 8.71
C GLN A 279 9.52 13.40 8.79
N ILE A 280 10.22 13.91 7.77
CA ILE A 280 10.51 15.32 7.61
C ILE A 280 9.53 15.92 6.60
N VAL A 281 8.54 16.65 7.11
CA VAL A 281 7.53 17.35 6.28
C VAL A 281 8.15 18.55 5.56
N ASP A 282 8.93 19.35 6.30
CA ASP A 282 9.68 20.47 5.74
C ASP A 282 11.18 20.13 5.70
N ILE A 283 11.69 19.88 4.50
CA ILE A 283 13.09 19.53 4.25
C ILE A 283 14.06 20.63 4.70
N ASN A 284 13.61 21.90 4.81
CA ASN A 284 14.43 22.97 5.38
C ASN A 284 14.86 22.69 6.82
N THR A 285 14.07 21.89 7.55
CA THR A 285 14.40 21.55 8.94
C THR A 285 15.67 20.72 9.06
N LEU A 286 16.17 20.10 7.98
CA LEU A 286 17.45 19.38 7.95
C LEU A 286 18.66 20.31 8.05
N PHE A 287 18.52 21.58 7.67
CA PHE A 287 19.59 22.58 7.72
C PHE A 287 19.81 23.18 9.12
N LYS A 288 18.91 22.96 10.09
CA LYS A 288 19.07 23.52 11.44
C LYS A 288 20.45 23.18 12.02
N TRP A 289 21.15 24.18 12.54
CA TRP A 289 22.57 24.07 12.94
C TRP A 289 22.81 22.83 13.79
N GLY A 290 23.70 21.96 13.29
CA GLY A 290 24.11 20.72 13.98
C GLY A 290 23.16 19.53 13.86
N LYS A 291 21.99 19.67 13.21
CA LYS A 291 21.03 18.56 13.05
C LYS A 291 21.62 17.46 12.17
N VAL A 292 22.20 17.79 11.02
CA VAL A 292 22.74 16.80 10.10
C VAL A 292 24.22 17.08 9.81
N LYS A 293 25.07 16.10 10.12
CA LYS A 293 26.53 16.19 10.00
C LYS A 293 27.09 15.10 9.10
N HIS A 294 28.37 15.17 8.78
CA HIS A 294 29.11 14.07 8.16
C HIS A 294 28.79 12.71 8.81
N GLY A 295 28.53 11.70 7.99
CA GLY A 295 28.18 10.34 8.42
C GLY A 295 26.72 10.16 8.84
N SER A 296 25.92 11.23 8.96
CA SER A 296 24.49 11.12 9.25
C SER A 296 23.76 10.42 8.09
N SER A 297 22.74 9.62 8.42
CA SER A 297 21.87 8.99 7.42
C SER A 297 20.58 9.78 7.27
N ILE A 298 20.30 10.26 6.06
CA ILE A 298 18.97 10.75 5.67
C ILE A 298 18.33 9.66 4.83
N GLN A 299 17.11 9.27 5.15
CA GLN A 299 16.39 8.24 4.42
C GLN A 299 15.33 8.86 3.52
N PHE A 300 14.98 8.17 2.44
CA PHE A 300 13.81 8.53 1.65
C PHE A 300 13.06 7.29 1.19
N ALA A 301 11.78 7.46 0.91
CA ALA A 301 10.94 6.49 0.22
C ALA A 301 10.10 7.20 -0.84
N VAL A 302 9.59 6.45 -1.81
CA VAL A 302 8.66 6.97 -2.81
C VAL A 302 7.33 6.25 -2.63
N ALA A 303 6.26 7.02 -2.45
CA ALA A 303 4.89 6.54 -2.48
C ALA A 303 4.27 6.81 -3.84
N GLY A 304 3.57 5.84 -4.43
CA GLY A 304 2.81 6.05 -5.68
C GLY A 304 2.40 4.77 -6.37
N GLU A 305 1.61 4.90 -7.44
CA GLU A 305 1.07 3.77 -8.22
C GLU A 305 2.15 2.94 -8.92
N GLU A 306 3.14 3.61 -9.50
CA GLU A 306 4.22 2.99 -10.26
C GLU A 306 5.56 3.68 -9.92
N ILE A 307 6.37 3.02 -9.10
CA ILE A 307 7.65 3.57 -8.66
C ILE A 307 8.73 3.20 -9.69
N LYS A 308 9.21 4.21 -10.41
CA LYS A 308 10.28 4.10 -11.42
C LYS A 308 11.52 4.89 -10.99
N ASP A 309 12.65 4.56 -11.59
CA ASP A 309 13.93 5.28 -11.44
C ASP A 309 14.44 5.45 -10.01
N LEU A 310 14.05 4.55 -9.10
CA LEU A 310 14.43 4.62 -7.68
C LEU A 310 15.95 4.58 -7.48
N SER A 311 16.66 3.77 -8.26
CA SER A 311 18.13 3.71 -8.22
C SER A 311 18.78 5.02 -8.69
N LYS A 312 18.19 5.68 -9.69
CA LYS A 312 18.66 6.96 -10.21
C LYS A 312 18.38 8.10 -9.22
N LEU A 313 17.20 8.08 -8.59
CA LEU A 313 16.83 8.99 -7.51
C LEU A 313 17.76 8.83 -6.30
N SER A 314 18.04 7.59 -5.89
CA SER A 314 19.02 7.30 -4.83
C SER A 314 20.40 7.87 -5.15
N LYS A 315 20.87 7.70 -6.38
CA LYS A 315 22.16 8.25 -6.82
C LYS A 315 22.17 9.78 -6.74
N TYR A 316 21.14 10.46 -7.23
CA TYR A 316 21.09 11.92 -7.17
C TYR A 316 20.98 12.45 -5.74
N PHE A 317 20.26 11.78 -4.85
CA PHE A 317 20.28 12.16 -3.44
C PHE A 317 21.65 11.98 -2.79
N ALA A 318 22.37 10.90 -3.11
CA ALA A 318 23.74 10.71 -2.65
C ALA A 318 24.67 11.83 -3.15
N GLU A 319 24.56 12.20 -4.43
CA GLU A 319 25.30 13.35 -4.98
C GLU A 319 24.89 14.67 -4.31
N GLY A 320 23.59 14.87 -4.08
CA GLY A 320 23.05 16.04 -3.38
C GLY A 320 23.43 16.14 -1.90
N ALA A 321 23.80 15.02 -1.27
CA ALA A 321 24.32 14.93 0.11
C ALA A 321 25.86 14.91 0.18
N SER A 322 26.52 15.21 -0.94
CA SER A 322 27.98 15.24 -1.11
C SER A 322 28.43 16.60 -1.63
N PRO A 323 29.75 16.83 -1.83
CA PRO A 323 30.24 18.11 -2.34
C PRO A 323 29.76 18.39 -3.77
N ARG A 324 29.18 17.39 -4.45
CA ARG A 324 28.63 17.47 -5.80
C ARG A 324 27.25 18.14 -5.86
N PHE A 325 26.67 18.55 -4.74
CA PHE A 325 25.33 19.15 -4.67
C PHE A 325 25.16 20.36 -5.61
N GLU A 326 26.24 21.10 -5.87
CA GLU A 326 26.24 22.28 -6.75
C GLU A 326 25.80 21.97 -8.17
N ALA A 327 25.97 20.73 -8.63
CA ALA A 327 25.49 20.29 -9.95
C ALA A 327 23.96 20.47 -10.11
N PHE A 328 23.21 20.41 -9.01
CA PHE A 328 21.76 20.58 -8.99
C PHE A 328 21.33 22.03 -8.75
N LEU A 329 22.26 22.96 -8.48
CA LEU A 329 21.93 24.36 -8.22
C LEU A 329 21.99 25.25 -9.46
N ARG A 330 22.33 24.69 -10.62
CA ARG A 330 22.38 25.43 -11.89
C ARG A 330 21.01 25.93 -12.34
N GLY A 331 20.96 27.13 -12.93
CA GLY A 331 19.72 27.74 -13.40
C GLY A 331 18.84 28.32 -12.29
N SER A 332 17.72 28.93 -12.70
CA SER A 332 16.80 29.60 -11.76
C SER A 332 16.27 28.62 -10.70
N PRO A 333 16.08 29.08 -9.45
CA PRO A 333 15.41 28.30 -8.40
C PRO A 333 14.03 27.76 -8.78
N SER A 334 13.34 28.37 -9.75
CA SER A 334 12.04 27.90 -10.24
C SER A 334 12.13 26.84 -11.34
N THR A 335 13.29 26.65 -11.96
CA THR A 335 13.46 25.72 -13.08
C THR A 335 13.38 24.27 -12.61
N VAL A 336 12.60 23.46 -13.33
CA VAL A 336 12.61 22.00 -13.17
C VAL A 336 13.81 21.46 -13.96
N LEU A 337 14.75 20.83 -13.26
CA LEU A 337 15.89 20.19 -13.90
C LEU A 337 15.42 18.97 -14.71
N ASN A 338 16.04 18.72 -15.86
CA ASN A 338 15.78 17.51 -16.65
C ASN A 338 16.66 16.35 -16.16
N LEU A 339 16.32 15.79 -14.98
CA LEU A 339 17.06 14.68 -14.38
C LEU A 339 16.44 13.31 -14.70
N PHE A 340 15.14 13.24 -14.99
CA PHE A 340 14.35 11.99 -15.16
C PHE A 340 13.49 11.97 -16.42
#